data_AF-A0A9W9C4X0-F1
#
_entry.id   AF-A0A9W9C4X0-F1
#
_cell.length_a   1.000
_cell.length_b   1.000
_cell.length_c   1.000
_cell.angle_alpha   90.00
_cell.angle_beta   90.00
_cell.angle_gamma   90.00
#
_symmetry.space_group_name_H-M   'P 1'
#
loop_
_entity.id
_entity.type
_entity.pdbx_description
1 polymer ?
#
loop_
_entity_poly.entity_id
_entity_poly.type
_entity_poly.pdbx_seq_one_letter_code
_entity_poly.pdbx_strand_id
1 'polypeptide(L)'
;MAAGTFGTFLIIGPVCFFLGILFASFPYDYNVIWTTPEGPRDVYFNILEDHLKFLHASPPIISRILHIVIGTGLLGFLTKLYKASQANMLFDGASLVLYMAGITVYITNIVKGLRVVTAGIYGNVDVKDDENADDYISREDTLRVFAASNTILALVLWYALRKEEAEIKEIEEKEQERKAAGKKKQ
;
A
#
# COMPACT_ATOMS: atom_id res chain seq x y z
N MET A 1 -30.20 1.49 -0.81
CA MET A 1 -29.22 0.84 0.10
C MET A 1 -28.18 -0.05 -0.61
N ALA A 2 -28.28 -0.36 -1.92
CA ALA A 2 -27.34 -1.30 -2.56
C ALA A 2 -26.10 -0.68 -3.27
N ALA A 3 -26.13 0.61 -3.61
CA ALA A 3 -25.04 1.23 -4.39
C ALA A 3 -23.83 1.64 -3.53
N GLY A 4 -24.03 1.95 -2.24
CA GLY A 4 -22.94 2.29 -1.32
C GLY A 4 -22.12 1.08 -0.87
N THR A 5 -22.73 -0.11 -0.82
CA THR A 5 -22.09 -1.34 -0.33
C THR A 5 -21.15 -2.00 -1.34
N PHE A 6 -21.44 -1.91 -2.64
CA PHE A 6 -20.61 -2.53 -3.67
C PHE A 6 -19.28 -1.80 -3.89
N GLY A 7 -19.31 -0.47 -4.01
CA GLY A 7 -18.09 0.35 -4.16
C GLY A 7 -17.14 0.20 -2.96
N THR A 8 -17.69 0.18 -1.74
CA THR A 8 -16.92 -0.07 -0.52
C THR A 8 -16.31 -1.48 -0.50
N PHE A 9 -17.05 -2.51 -0.94
CA PHE A 9 -16.48 -3.87 -1.02
C PHE A 9 -15.31 -3.97 -2.01
N LEU A 10 -15.40 -3.27 -3.15
CA LEU A 10 -14.32 -3.17 -4.13
C LEU A 10 -13.07 -2.45 -3.61
N ILE A 11 -13.18 -1.68 -2.53
CA ILE A 11 -12.05 -1.00 -1.87
C ILE A 11 -11.48 -1.86 -0.74
N ILE A 12 -12.34 -2.40 0.14
CA ILE A 12 -11.92 -3.20 1.29
C ILE A 12 -11.16 -4.46 0.86
N GLY A 13 -11.62 -5.17 -0.17
CA GLY A 13 -10.97 -6.38 -0.66
C GLY A 13 -9.48 -6.17 -1.01
N PRO A 14 -9.17 -5.22 -1.90
CA PRO A 14 -7.79 -4.82 -2.20
C PRO A 14 -7.00 -4.34 -0.98
N VAL A 15 -7.58 -3.52 -0.11
CA VAL A 15 -6.87 -3.01 1.08
C VAL A 15 -6.46 -4.16 2.03
N CYS A 16 -7.36 -5.12 2.28
CA CYS A 16 -7.05 -6.31 3.06
C CYS A 16 -5.98 -7.19 2.40
N PHE A 17 -6.01 -7.31 1.07
CA PHE A 17 -4.98 -8.04 0.33
C PHE A 17 -3.60 -7.40 0.47
N PHE A 18 -3.49 -6.06 0.33
CA PHE A 18 -2.23 -5.36 0.55
C PHE A 18 -1.74 -5.49 1.98
N LEU A 19 -2.64 -5.37 2.97
CA LEU A 19 -2.27 -5.56 4.37
C LEU A 19 -1.73 -6.97 4.63
N GLY A 20 -2.29 -7.99 3.98
CA GLY A 20 -1.79 -9.36 4.02
C GLY A 20 -0.37 -9.50 3.44
N ILE A 21 -0.08 -8.83 2.32
CA ILE A 21 1.27 -8.80 1.73
C ILE A 21 2.26 -8.14 2.70
N LEU A 22 1.90 -6.98 3.25
CA LEU A 22 2.77 -6.24 4.17
C LEU A 22 3.01 -7.03 5.46
N PHE A 23 2.00 -7.74 5.96
CA PHE A 23 2.15 -8.66 7.08
C PHE A 23 3.10 -9.82 6.75
N ALA A 24 3.04 -10.37 5.54
CA ALA A 24 3.95 -11.43 5.11
C ALA A 24 5.40 -10.95 4.97
N SER A 25 5.61 -9.67 4.61
CA SER A 25 6.95 -9.04 4.55
C SER A 25 7.50 -8.62 5.92
N PHE A 26 6.63 -8.44 6.93
CA PHE A 26 7.02 -7.92 8.25
C PHE A 26 8.13 -8.72 8.97
N PRO A 27 8.16 -10.07 8.96
CA PRO A 27 9.24 -10.82 9.61
C PRO A 27 10.63 -10.54 9.02
N TYR A 28 10.69 -10.19 7.73
CA TYR A 28 11.92 -9.84 7.02
C TYR A 28 12.36 -8.41 7.34
N ASP A 29 11.40 -7.49 7.39
CA ASP A 29 11.66 -6.08 7.68
C ASP A 29 12.03 -5.87 9.16
N TYR A 30 11.46 -6.65 10.08
CA TYR A 30 11.53 -6.38 11.52
C TYR A 30 12.94 -6.15 12.06
N ASN A 31 13.87 -7.06 11.74
CA ASN A 31 15.25 -6.98 12.23
C ASN A 31 16.14 -5.98 11.47
N VAL A 32 15.64 -5.43 10.36
CA VAL A 32 16.33 -4.43 9.56
C VAL A 32 16.01 -3.01 10.03
N ILE A 33 14.78 -2.77 10.50
CA ILE A 33 14.29 -1.43 10.89
C ILE A 33 13.98 -1.26 12.38
N TRP A 34 13.52 -2.28 13.10
CA TRP A 34 12.99 -2.11 14.47
C TRP A 34 13.90 -2.61 15.58
N THR A 35 14.89 -3.46 15.26
CA THR A 35 15.80 -4.01 16.26
C THR A 35 17.25 -3.88 15.85
N THR A 36 18.15 -3.96 16.83
CA THR A 36 19.58 -4.16 16.62
C THR A 36 19.95 -5.47 17.29
N PRO A 37 19.97 -6.58 16.55
CA PRO A 37 20.34 -7.89 17.10
C PRO A 37 21.76 -7.87 17.64
N GLU A 38 22.03 -8.62 18.71
CA GLU A 38 23.37 -8.74 19.31
C GLU A 38 24.37 -9.54 18.44
N GLY A 39 23.88 -10.18 17.36
CA GLY A 39 24.67 -10.94 16.38
C GLY A 39 24.99 -10.17 15.08
N PRO A 40 25.63 -10.83 14.09
CA PRO A 40 25.98 -10.21 12.81
C PRO A 40 24.72 -9.75 12.07
N ARG A 41 24.58 -8.44 11.84
CA ARG A 41 23.40 -7.87 11.15
C ARG A 41 23.26 -8.35 9.70
N ASP A 42 24.37 -8.69 9.06
CA ASP A 42 24.41 -9.16 7.68
C ASP A 42 23.49 -10.35 7.42
N VAL A 43 23.30 -11.23 8.41
CA VAL A 43 22.41 -12.39 8.29
C VAL A 43 20.98 -11.95 7.97
N TYR A 44 20.48 -10.89 8.64
CA TYR A 44 19.13 -10.40 8.43
C TYR A 44 18.97 -9.68 7.09
N PHE A 45 19.99 -8.93 6.66
CA PHE A 45 20.03 -8.33 5.33
C PHE A 45 20.07 -9.38 4.22
N ASN A 46 20.81 -10.48 4.41
CA ASN A 46 20.82 -11.60 3.46
C ASN A 46 19.46 -12.28 3.36
N ILE A 47 18.80 -12.55 4.50
CA ILE A 47 17.46 -13.15 4.50
C ILE A 47 16.43 -12.26 3.78
N LEU A 48 16.47 -10.94 4.01
CA LEU A 48 15.62 -9.99 3.30
C LEU A 48 15.94 -9.97 1.80
N GLU A 49 17.22 -9.88 1.43
CA GLU A 49 17.63 -9.85 0.03
C GLU A 49 17.24 -11.14 -0.73
N ASP A 50 17.42 -12.31 -0.12
CA ASP A 50 17.02 -13.59 -0.70
C ASP A 50 15.50 -13.67 -0.88
N HIS A 51 14.73 -13.15 0.07
CA HIS A 51 13.28 -13.03 -0.06
C HIS A 51 12.88 -12.12 -1.22
N LEU A 52 13.52 -10.96 -1.38
CA LEU A 52 13.25 -10.03 -2.47
C LEU A 52 13.62 -10.61 -3.84
N LYS A 53 14.77 -11.30 -3.93
CA LYS A 53 15.18 -12.02 -5.15
C LYS A 53 14.19 -13.13 -5.49
N PHE A 54 13.72 -13.88 -4.50
CA PHE A 54 12.70 -14.90 -4.69
C PHE A 54 11.38 -14.30 -5.20
N LEU A 55 10.94 -13.17 -4.62
CA LEU A 55 9.74 -12.46 -5.09
C LEU A 55 9.90 -11.95 -6.53
N HIS A 56 11.05 -11.40 -6.89
CA HIS A 56 11.30 -10.91 -8.25
C HIS A 56 11.41 -12.05 -9.28
N ALA A 57 11.98 -13.20 -8.89
CA ALA A 57 12.06 -14.40 -9.72
C ALA A 57 10.72 -15.17 -9.81
N SER A 58 9.71 -14.75 -9.05
CA SER A 58 8.43 -15.44 -9.02
C SER A 58 7.70 -15.39 -10.36
N PRO A 59 6.82 -16.38 -10.67
CA PRO A 59 6.12 -16.41 -11.94
C PRO A 59 5.30 -15.13 -12.17
N PRO A 60 5.25 -14.60 -13.41
CA PRO A 60 4.63 -13.31 -13.71
C PRO A 60 3.13 -13.25 -13.40
N ILE A 61 2.48 -14.39 -13.17
CA ILE A 61 1.09 -14.48 -12.71
C ILE A 61 0.88 -13.77 -11.37
N ILE A 62 1.85 -13.81 -10.46
CA ILE A 62 1.74 -13.19 -9.13
C ILE A 62 1.66 -11.67 -9.28
N SER A 63 2.57 -11.10 -10.07
CA SER A 63 2.54 -9.67 -10.40
C SER A 63 1.24 -9.27 -11.12
N ARG A 64 0.74 -10.10 -12.04
CA ARG A 64 -0.54 -9.82 -12.73
C ARG A 64 -1.74 -9.81 -11.77
N ILE A 65 -1.80 -10.75 -10.82
CA ILE A 65 -2.85 -10.77 -9.79
C ILE A 65 -2.79 -9.48 -8.95
N LEU A 66 -1.59 -9.06 -8.53
CA LEU A 66 -1.40 -7.81 -7.80
C LEU A 66 -1.94 -6.60 -8.58
N HIS A 67 -1.63 -6.50 -9.88
CA HIS A 67 -2.15 -5.42 -10.73
C HIS A 67 -3.68 -5.46 -10.90
N ILE A 68 -4.28 -6.66 -10.97
CA ILE A 68 -5.75 -6.80 -11.01
C ILE A 68 -6.37 -6.29 -9.71
N VAL A 69 -5.76 -6.60 -8.56
CA VAL A 69 -6.21 -6.11 -7.25
C VAL A 69 -6.09 -4.58 -7.16
N ILE A 70 -4.98 -4.01 -7.63
CA ILE A 70 -4.80 -2.54 -7.76
C ILE A 70 -5.91 -1.94 -8.65
N GLY A 71 -6.14 -2.53 -9.82
CA GLY A 71 -7.18 -2.07 -10.76
C GLY A 71 -8.58 -2.15 -10.14
N THR A 72 -8.87 -3.20 -9.38
CA THR A 72 -10.15 -3.38 -8.69
C THR A 72 -10.37 -2.29 -7.64
N GLY A 73 -9.35 -1.94 -6.86
CA GLY A 73 -9.41 -0.84 -5.89
C GLY A 73 -9.64 0.51 -6.56
N LEU A 74 -8.92 0.77 -7.66
CA LEU A 74 -9.11 1.99 -8.46
C LEU A 74 -10.54 2.10 -9.01
N LEU A 75 -11.08 1.01 -9.54
CA LEU A 75 -12.48 0.96 -9.99
C LEU A 75 -13.44 1.24 -8.83
N GLY A 76 -13.19 0.70 -7.64
CA GLY A 76 -13.94 0.99 -6.42
C GLY A 76 -14.01 2.50 -6.14
N PHE A 77 -12.87 3.19 -6.11
CA PHE A 77 -12.81 4.64 -5.90
C PHE A 77 -13.54 5.43 -7.01
N LEU A 78 -13.37 5.04 -8.28
CA LEU A 78 -14.06 5.68 -9.40
C LEU A 78 -15.59 5.50 -9.32
N THR A 79 -16.06 4.32 -8.89
CA THR A 79 -17.51 4.09 -8.71
C THR A 79 -18.11 4.93 -7.58
N LYS A 80 -17.38 5.15 -6.47
CA LYS A 80 -17.80 6.05 -5.39
C LYS A 80 -17.87 7.51 -5.86
N LEU A 81 -16.86 7.97 -6.61
CA LEU A 81 -16.79 9.34 -7.12
C LEU A 81 -17.92 9.70 -8.10
N TYR A 82 -18.39 8.76 -8.92
CA TYR A 82 -19.42 9.01 -9.93
C TYR A 82 -20.79 9.44 -9.34
N LYS A 83 -21.08 9.10 -8.08
CA LYS A 83 -22.34 9.48 -7.40
C LYS A 83 -22.12 10.19 -6.05
N ALA A 84 -20.99 10.86 -5.87
CA ALA A 84 -20.68 11.53 -4.60
C ALA A 84 -21.52 12.80 -4.40
N SER A 85 -22.09 12.97 -3.19
CA SER A 85 -22.60 14.28 -2.73
C SER A 85 -21.42 15.23 -2.44
N GLN A 86 -21.63 16.54 -2.36
CA GLN A 86 -20.55 17.53 -2.15
C GLN A 86 -19.66 17.23 -0.94
N ALA A 87 -20.20 16.65 0.15
CA ALA A 87 -19.43 16.26 1.33
C ALA A 87 -18.61 14.98 1.10
N ASN A 88 -19.16 13.99 0.38
CA ASN A 88 -18.44 12.77 0.01
C ASN A 88 -17.32 13.07 -1.00
N MET A 89 -17.47 14.08 -1.85
CA MET A 89 -16.52 14.37 -2.93
C MET A 89 -15.12 14.78 -2.41
N LEU A 90 -15.04 15.59 -1.34
CA LEU A 90 -13.75 15.98 -0.76
C LEU A 90 -13.06 14.79 -0.07
N PHE A 91 -13.85 13.91 0.53
CA PHE A 91 -13.37 12.73 1.23
C PHE A 91 -12.92 11.63 0.27
N ASP A 92 -13.78 11.24 -0.68
CA ASP A 92 -13.50 10.26 -1.72
C ASP A 92 -12.39 10.73 -2.67
N GLY A 93 -12.26 12.05 -2.86
CA GLY A 93 -11.13 12.64 -3.58
C GLY A 93 -9.80 12.49 -2.83
N ALA A 94 -9.79 12.72 -1.51
CA ALA A 94 -8.58 12.58 -0.69
C ALA A 94 -8.12 11.12 -0.58
N SER A 95 -9.04 10.17 -0.44
CA SER A 95 -8.72 8.74 -0.42
C SER A 95 -8.22 8.25 -1.78
N LEU A 96 -8.77 8.75 -2.89
CA LEU A 96 -8.22 8.49 -4.23
C LEU A 96 -6.79 9.03 -4.39
N VAL A 97 -6.52 10.28 -3.96
CA VAL A 97 -5.15 10.84 -4.03
C VAL A 97 -4.17 9.99 -3.22
N LEU A 98 -4.57 9.58 -2.02
CA LEU A 98 -3.74 8.71 -1.17
C LEU A 98 -3.50 7.33 -1.82
N TYR A 99 -4.51 6.79 -2.49
CA TYR A 99 -4.40 5.54 -3.25
C TYR A 99 -3.43 5.68 -4.43
N MET A 100 -3.50 6.79 -5.17
CA MET A 100 -2.58 7.10 -6.27
C MET A 100 -1.14 7.30 -5.78
N ALA A 101 -0.95 7.90 -4.61
CA ALA A 101 0.36 7.99 -3.97
C ALA A 101 0.91 6.60 -3.63
N GLY A 102 0.08 5.68 -3.12
CA GLY A 102 0.46 4.28 -2.88
C GLY A 102 0.88 3.55 -4.15
N ILE A 103 0.14 3.73 -5.26
CA ILE A 103 0.53 3.18 -6.58
C ILE A 103 1.88 3.74 -7.02
N THR A 104 2.10 5.04 -6.83
CA THR A 104 3.37 5.69 -7.18
C THR A 104 4.53 5.06 -6.41
N VAL A 105 4.42 4.95 -5.08
CA VAL A 105 5.43 4.28 -4.23
C VAL A 105 5.66 2.83 -4.64
N TYR A 106 4.60 2.09 -4.99
CA TYR A 106 4.73 0.74 -5.51
C TYR A 106 5.59 0.70 -6.79
N ILE A 107 5.31 1.56 -7.77
CA ILE A 107 6.06 1.59 -9.03
C ILE A 107 7.50 2.07 -8.80
N THR A 108 7.68 3.16 -8.07
CA THR A 108 8.99 3.83 -7.94
C THR A 108 9.90 3.16 -6.95
N ASN A 109 9.39 2.62 -5.85
CA ASN A 109 10.21 2.08 -4.76
C ASN A 109 10.23 0.56 -4.78
N ILE A 110 9.06 -0.08 -4.93
CA ILE A 110 8.96 -1.54 -4.83
C ILE A 110 9.41 -2.20 -6.14
N VAL A 111 8.82 -1.84 -7.29
CA VAL A 111 9.18 -2.47 -8.58
C VAL A 111 10.61 -2.16 -8.98
N LYS A 112 11.05 -0.90 -8.89
CA LYS A 112 12.45 -0.54 -9.17
C LYS A 112 13.39 -1.17 -8.13
N GLY A 113 13.07 -1.11 -6.84
CA GLY A 113 13.89 -1.70 -5.78
C GLY A 113 14.12 -3.20 -5.98
N LEU A 114 13.09 -3.96 -6.35
CA LEU A 114 13.21 -5.39 -6.67
C LEU A 114 14.18 -5.65 -7.83
N ARG A 115 14.17 -4.80 -8.88
CA ARG A 115 15.11 -4.93 -10.01
C ARG A 115 16.54 -4.63 -9.58
N VAL A 116 16.75 -3.57 -8.82
CA VAL A 116 18.07 -3.15 -8.31
C VAL A 116 18.68 -4.23 -7.41
N VAL A 117 17.90 -4.73 -6.44
CA VAL A 117 18.31 -5.80 -5.52
C VAL A 117 18.62 -7.11 -6.26
N THR A 118 17.84 -7.44 -7.29
CA THR A 118 18.09 -8.65 -8.09
C THR A 118 19.32 -8.51 -8.98
N ALA A 119 19.55 -7.31 -9.54
CA ALA A 119 20.73 -7.02 -10.34
C ALA A 119 22.01 -6.89 -9.49
N GLY A 120 21.90 -6.75 -8.17
CA GLY A 120 23.04 -6.55 -7.27
C GLY A 120 23.72 -5.19 -7.48
N ILE A 121 22.95 -4.20 -7.94
CA ILE A 121 23.42 -2.84 -8.18
C ILE A 121 23.29 -2.05 -6.88
N TYR A 122 24.41 -1.70 -6.24
CA TYR A 122 24.46 -1.04 -4.93
C TYR A 122 25.53 0.06 -4.91
N GLY A 123 25.31 1.14 -5.66
CA GLY A 123 26.27 2.25 -5.77
C GLY A 123 27.61 1.85 -6.42
N ASN A 124 27.63 0.72 -7.13
CA ASN A 124 28.79 0.11 -7.77
C ASN A 124 28.75 0.21 -9.31
N VAL A 125 27.79 0.97 -9.84
CA VAL A 125 27.61 1.22 -11.27
C VAL A 125 28.10 2.63 -11.55
N ASP A 126 28.89 2.80 -12.60
CA ASP A 126 29.43 4.09 -13.01
C ASP A 126 28.37 4.84 -13.84
N VAL A 127 28.37 6.17 -13.80
CA VAL A 127 27.39 7.04 -14.51
C VAL A 127 27.45 6.82 -16.04
N LYS A 128 28.55 6.26 -16.52
CA LYS A 128 28.75 5.89 -17.92
C LYS A 128 27.96 4.64 -18.34
N ASP A 129 27.67 3.76 -17.39
CA ASP A 129 26.99 2.48 -17.62
C ASP A 129 25.49 2.57 -17.29
N ASP A 130 25.09 3.47 -16.38
CA ASP A 130 23.68 3.80 -16.10
C ASP A 130 23.54 5.29 -15.73
N GLU A 131 22.65 6.01 -16.42
CA GLU A 131 22.35 7.43 -16.14
C GLU A 131 21.79 7.65 -14.72
N ASN A 132 21.29 6.59 -14.07
CA ASN A 132 20.78 6.63 -12.70
C ASN A 132 21.81 6.16 -11.67
N ALA A 133 23.09 6.02 -12.04
CA ALA A 133 24.15 5.56 -11.14
C ALA A 133 24.24 6.35 -9.83
N ASP A 134 24.05 7.67 -9.89
CA ASP A 134 24.06 8.57 -8.73
C ASP A 134 22.88 8.34 -7.77
N ASP A 135 21.81 7.67 -8.23
CA ASP A 135 20.61 7.37 -7.44
C ASP A 135 20.76 6.05 -6.65
N TYR A 136 21.79 5.26 -6.94
CA TYR A 136 22.05 4.01 -6.23
C TYR A 136 22.82 4.25 -4.92
N ILE A 137 22.19 3.83 -3.82
CA ILE A 137 22.77 3.90 -2.48
C ILE A 137 23.38 2.55 -2.06
N SER A 138 23.98 2.51 -0.86
CA SER A 138 24.57 1.29 -0.33
C SER A 138 23.55 0.15 -0.23
N ARG A 139 24.03 -1.10 -0.20
CA ARG A 139 23.16 -2.29 -0.06
C ARG A 139 22.26 -2.21 1.16
N GLU A 140 22.84 -1.91 2.32
CA GLU A 140 22.08 -1.82 3.57
C GLU A 140 21.02 -0.71 3.51
N ASP A 141 21.38 0.45 2.95
CA ASP A 141 20.46 1.58 2.85
C ASP A 141 19.33 1.28 1.87
N THR A 142 19.62 0.63 0.74
CA THR A 142 18.61 0.18 -0.23
C THR A 142 17.59 -0.76 0.43
N LEU A 143 18.08 -1.75 1.17
CA LEU A 143 17.22 -2.72 1.86
C LEU A 143 16.41 -2.07 3.00
N ARG A 144 16.99 -1.10 3.72
CA ARG A 144 16.26 -0.32 4.73
C ARG A 144 15.19 0.58 4.11
N VAL A 145 15.47 1.25 3.00
CA VAL A 145 14.48 2.09 2.29
C VAL A 145 13.32 1.24 1.78
N PHE A 146 13.58 0.02 1.31
CA PHE A 146 12.54 -0.93 0.93
C PHE A 146 11.66 -1.32 2.13
N ALA A 147 12.27 -1.77 3.23
CA ALA A 147 11.56 -2.13 4.46
C ALA A 147 10.77 -0.95 5.07
N ALA A 148 11.33 0.26 5.03
CA ALA A 148 10.65 1.48 5.44
C ALA A 148 9.46 1.80 4.54
N SER A 149 9.57 1.57 3.22
CA SER A 149 8.47 1.77 2.27
C SER A 149 7.27 0.87 2.61
N ASN A 150 7.51 -0.40 2.98
CA ASN A 150 6.44 -1.29 3.44
C ASN A 150 5.74 -0.76 4.70
N THR A 151 6.52 -0.28 5.66
CA THR A 151 5.98 0.31 6.89
C THR A 151 5.14 1.56 6.60
N ILE A 152 5.62 2.45 5.73
CA ILE A 152 4.89 3.64 5.31
C ILE A 152 3.57 3.25 4.63
N LEU A 153 3.59 2.28 3.72
CA LEU A 153 2.39 1.78 3.05
C LEU A 153 1.38 1.21 4.05
N ALA A 154 1.84 0.46 5.06
CA ALA A 154 0.98 -0.08 6.11
C ALA A 154 0.29 1.03 6.92
N LEU A 155 1.04 2.07 7.31
CA LEU A 155 0.50 3.21 8.06
C LEU A 155 -0.51 4.01 7.23
N VAL A 156 -0.23 4.21 5.94
CA VAL A 156 -1.11 4.89 5.00
C VAL A 156 -2.43 4.13 4.83
N LEU A 157 -2.37 2.81 4.62
CA LEU A 157 -3.54 1.95 4.49
C LEU A 157 -4.35 1.90 5.79
N TRP A 158 -3.69 1.81 6.95
CA TRP A 158 -4.35 1.84 8.25
C TRP A 158 -5.07 3.17 8.50
N TYR A 159 -4.44 4.29 8.16
CA TYR A 159 -5.08 5.60 8.23
C TYR A 159 -6.31 5.68 7.33
N ALA A 160 -6.22 5.17 6.09
CA ALA A 160 -7.35 5.12 5.17
C ALA A 160 -8.52 4.31 5.74
N LEU A 161 -8.26 3.13 6.31
CA LEU A 161 -9.28 2.29 6.95
C LEU A 161 -9.95 2.98 8.14
N ARG A 162 -9.15 3.59 9.04
CA ARG A 162 -9.71 4.33 10.18
C ARG A 162 -10.60 5.50 9.75
N LYS A 163 -10.22 6.16 8.65
CA LYS A 163 -10.99 7.28 8.12
C LYS A 163 -12.31 6.81 7.52
N GLU A 164 -12.31 5.66 6.84
CA GLU A 164 -13.53 5.04 6.30
C GLU A 164 -14.47 4.52 7.41
N GLU A 165 -13.94 3.94 8.49
CA GLU A 165 -14.75 3.58 9.66
C GLU A 165 -15.46 4.79 10.29
N ALA A 166 -14.79 5.94 10.35
CA ALA A 166 -15.40 7.18 10.83
C ALA A 166 -16.55 7.65 9.92
N GLU A 167 -16.40 7.51 8.59
CA GLU A 167 -17.46 7.82 7.62
C GLU A 167 -18.68 6.93 7.84
N ILE A 168 -18.48 5.61 8.02
CA ILE A 168 -19.57 4.66 8.24
C ILE A 168 -20.37 5.05 9.49
N LYS A 169 -19.68 5.42 10.58
CA LYS A 169 -20.34 5.87 11.81
C LYS A 169 -21.16 7.15 11.60
N GLU A 170 -20.63 8.13 10.89
CA GLU A 170 -21.39 9.36 10.58
C GLU A 170 -22.64 9.08 9.74
N ILE A 171 -22.56 8.15 8.78
CA ILE A 171 -23.71 7.75 7.96
C ILE A 171 -24.76 7.05 8.82
N GLU A 172 -24.34 6.12 9.69
CA GLU A 172 -25.23 5.42 10.61
C GLU A 172 -25.94 6.39 11.58
N GLU A 173 -25.21 7.35 12.14
CA GLU A 173 -25.75 8.40 13.01
C GLU A 173 -26.81 9.24 12.27
N LYS A 174 -26.49 9.74 11.07
CA LYS A 174 -27.45 10.50 10.24
C LYS A 174 -28.68 9.67 9.86
N GLU A 175 -28.53 8.37 9.64
CA GLU A 175 -29.66 7.49 9.34
C GLU A 175 -30.55 7.25 10.58
N GLN A 176 -29.94 7.11 11.76
CA GLN A 176 -30.67 7.01 13.03
C GLN A 176 -31.44 8.29 13.35
N GLU A 177 -30.84 9.46 13.15
CA GLU A 177 -31.49 10.76 13.31
C GLU A 177 -32.70 10.91 12.37
N ARG A 178 -32.56 10.53 11.10
CA ARG A 178 -33.68 10.55 10.14
C ARG A 178 -34.81 9.61 10.54
N LYS A 179 -34.50 8.41 11.04
CA LYS A 179 -35.50 7.45 11.54
C LYS A 179 -36.20 7.96 12.80
N ALA A 180 -35.48 8.61 13.72
CA ALA A 180 -36.04 9.22 14.92
C ALA A 180 -36.93 10.44 14.61
N ALA A 181 -36.53 11.27 13.64
CA ALA A 181 -37.32 12.41 13.17
C ALA A 181 -38.60 11.99 12.43
N GLY A 182 -38.55 10.88 11.67
CA GLY A 182 -39.72 10.30 11.01
C GLY A 182 -40.76 9.76 12.00
N LYS A 183 -40.32 9.11 13.09
CA LYS A 183 -41.21 8.61 14.15
C LYS A 183 -41.88 9.71 14.99
N LYS A 184 -41.31 10.92 15.08
CA LYS A 184 -41.91 12.06 15.79
C LYS A 184 -42.99 12.81 15.01
N LYS A 185 -43.14 12.52 13.70
CA LYS A 185 -44.13 13.17 12.81
C LYS A 185 -45.39 12.34 12.57
N GLN A 186 -45.50 11.16 13.19
CA GLN A 186 -46.66 10.26 13.11
C GLN A 186 -47.33 10.21 14.48
#